data_AF-A0A821L840-F1
#
_entry.id   AF-A0A821L840-F1
#
_cell.length_a   1.000
_cell.length_b   1.000
_cell.length_c   1.000
_cell.angle_alpha   90.00
_cell.angle_beta   90.00
_cell.angle_gamma   90.00
#
_symmetry.space_group_name_H-M   'P 1'
#
loop_
_entity.id
_entity.type
_entity.pdbx_description
1 polymer ?
#
loop_
_entity_poly.entity_id
_entity_poly.type
_entity_poly.pdbx_seq_one_letter_code
_entity_poly.pdbx_strand_id
1 'polypeptide(L)'
;MINKIKSSTIVEHGQEKMKIACLFLKKFLHDWSLNFAAMLAFDLLISLLPMAVAFFGILGIVLRNNPYAQQEIKDKIINSFSIENTTNSGIKQIVDIAFNQLSEEAGVIFFIGLIFALFGSSRLFVAIQKCMTIIYRVPQRTFLDANV
;
A
#
# COMPACT_ATOMS: atom_id res chain seq x y z
N MET A 1 -20.13 -52.96 10.68
CA MET A 1 -19.06 -52.94 9.65
C MET A 1 -19.10 -51.67 8.78
N ILE A 2 -20.27 -51.19 8.37
CA ILE A 2 -20.46 -50.03 7.47
C ILE A 2 -19.89 -48.71 8.03
N ASN A 3 -20.04 -48.42 9.33
CA ASN A 3 -19.49 -47.20 9.93
C ASN A 3 -17.95 -47.13 9.96
N LYS A 4 -17.27 -48.29 10.01
CA LYS A 4 -15.79 -48.35 10.05
C LYS A 4 -15.19 -48.06 8.66
N ILE A 5 -15.89 -48.47 7.60
CA ILE A 5 -15.51 -48.24 6.20
C ILE A 5 -15.76 -46.77 5.82
N LYS A 6 -16.87 -46.17 6.27
CA LYS A 6 -17.15 -44.74 6.02
C LYS A 6 -16.12 -43.82 6.72
N SER A 7 -15.67 -44.20 7.92
CA SER A 7 -14.63 -43.48 8.65
C SER A 7 -13.25 -43.57 7.96
N SER A 8 -12.85 -44.74 7.43
CA SER A 8 -11.56 -44.89 6.74
C SER A 8 -11.50 -44.06 5.45
N THR A 9 -12.58 -44.01 4.66
CA THR A 9 -12.60 -43.24 3.40
C THR A 9 -12.52 -41.72 3.64
N ILE A 10 -13.14 -41.20 4.70
CA ILE A 10 -13.08 -39.77 5.06
C ILE A 10 -11.66 -39.40 5.54
N VAL A 11 -11.02 -40.27 6.32
CA VAL A 11 -9.64 -40.07 6.79
C VAL A 11 -8.65 -40.13 5.62
N GLU A 12 -8.86 -41.04 4.67
CA GLU A 12 -8.01 -41.21 3.48
C GLU A 12 -8.11 -40.00 2.53
N HIS A 13 -9.34 -39.52 2.25
CA HIS A 13 -9.55 -38.27 1.52
C HIS A 13 -8.96 -37.05 2.25
N GLY A 14 -9.03 -37.01 3.58
CA GLY A 14 -8.39 -35.95 4.38
C GLY A 14 -6.87 -35.97 4.27
N GLN A 15 -6.26 -37.16 4.31
CA GLN A 15 -4.82 -37.36 4.18
C GLN A 15 -4.33 -36.99 2.77
N GLU A 16 -5.09 -37.33 1.73
CA GLU A 16 -4.77 -36.98 0.35
C GLU A 16 -4.80 -35.46 0.12
N LYS A 17 -5.87 -34.79 0.58
CA LYS A 17 -5.97 -33.32 0.50
C LYS A 17 -4.83 -32.63 1.25
N MET A 18 -4.45 -33.14 2.42
CA MET A 18 -3.32 -32.61 3.20
C MET A 18 -1.99 -32.76 2.45
N LYS A 19 -1.76 -33.90 1.78
CA LYS A 19 -0.57 -34.11 0.94
C LYS A 19 -0.52 -33.13 -0.23
N ILE A 20 -1.65 -32.92 -0.91
CA ILE A 20 -1.74 -31.96 -2.03
C ILE A 20 -1.43 -30.54 -1.55
N ALA A 21 -2.00 -30.12 -0.42
CA ALA A 21 -1.74 -28.80 0.15
C ALA A 21 -0.26 -28.62 0.56
N CYS A 22 0.34 -29.65 1.17
CA CYS A 22 1.76 -29.64 1.53
C CYS A 22 2.67 -29.55 0.31
N LEU A 23 2.37 -30.31 -0.76
CA LEU A 23 3.10 -30.25 -2.02
C LEU A 23 2.97 -28.87 -2.69
N PHE A 24 1.77 -28.29 -2.67
CA PHE A 24 1.55 -26.93 -3.16
C PHE A 24 2.39 -25.92 -2.37
N LEU A 25 2.35 -25.94 -1.04
CA LEU A 25 3.14 -25.04 -0.21
C LEU A 25 4.64 -25.21 -0.46
N LYS A 26 5.12 -26.45 -0.49
CA LYS A 26 6.53 -26.73 -0.78
C LYS A 26 6.95 -26.18 -2.15
N LYS A 27 6.10 -26.33 -3.16
CA LYS A 27 6.33 -25.76 -4.50
C LYS A 27 6.29 -24.23 -4.47
N PHE A 28 5.30 -23.64 -3.82
CA PHE A 28 5.13 -22.19 -3.69
C PHE A 28 6.33 -21.51 -3.01
N LEU A 29 6.84 -22.11 -1.93
CA LEU A 29 8.05 -21.61 -1.27
C LEU A 29 9.30 -21.79 -2.13
N HIS A 30 9.36 -22.82 -2.97
CA HIS A 30 10.47 -23.03 -3.91
C HIS A 30 10.40 -22.07 -5.11
N ASP A 31 9.20 -21.76 -5.62
CA ASP A 31 8.97 -20.94 -6.81
C ASP A 31 9.23 -19.43 -6.61
N TRP A 32 10.08 -19.06 -5.62
CA TRP A 32 10.46 -17.67 -5.30
C TRP A 32 9.27 -16.72 -5.06
N SER A 33 8.07 -17.27 -4.85
CA SER A 33 6.83 -16.49 -4.80
C SER A 33 6.83 -15.49 -3.65
N LEU A 34 7.40 -15.88 -2.50
CA LEU A 34 7.60 -14.99 -1.37
C LEU A 34 8.63 -13.89 -1.66
N ASN A 35 9.67 -14.16 -2.45
CA ASN A 35 10.65 -13.15 -2.83
C ASN A 35 10.03 -12.10 -3.75
N PHE A 36 9.18 -12.51 -4.70
CA PHE A 36 8.42 -11.57 -5.53
C PHE A 36 7.42 -10.76 -4.71
N ALA A 37 6.72 -11.40 -3.75
CA ALA A 37 5.83 -10.69 -2.85
C ALA A 37 6.58 -9.65 -1.99
N ALA A 38 7.76 -10.00 -1.46
CA ALA A 38 8.60 -9.10 -0.67
C ALA A 38 9.11 -7.92 -1.51
N MET A 39 9.55 -8.16 -2.74
CA MET A 39 9.96 -7.11 -3.68
C MET A 39 8.81 -6.13 -3.95
N LEU A 40 7.62 -6.64 -4.31
CA LEU A 40 6.45 -5.81 -4.56
C LEU A 40 6.00 -5.03 -3.33
N ALA A 41 6.02 -5.65 -2.15
CA ALA A 41 5.67 -4.99 -0.91
C ALA A 41 6.64 -3.84 -0.59
N PHE A 42 7.94 -4.05 -0.80
CA PHE A 42 8.95 -3.01 -0.61
C PHE A 42 8.77 -1.85 -1.61
N ASP A 43 8.63 -2.15 -2.90
CA ASP A 43 8.44 -1.12 -3.92
C ASP A 43 7.13 -0.34 -3.70
N LEU A 44 6.07 -1.01 -3.22
CA LEU A 44 4.80 -0.38 -2.88
C LEU A 44 4.96 0.55 -1.67
N LEU A 45 5.63 0.09 -0.61
CA LEU A 45 5.87 0.90 0.58
C LEU A 45 6.66 2.17 0.25
N ILE A 46 7.71 2.04 -0.56
CA ILE A 46 8.53 3.19 -0.99
C ILE A 46 7.74 4.13 -1.91
N SER A 47 6.89 3.61 -2.80
CA SER A 47 6.04 4.45 -3.65
C SER A 47 4.93 5.16 -2.87
N LEU A 48 4.50 4.62 -1.73
CA LEU A 48 3.42 5.20 -0.94
C LEU A 48 3.79 6.56 -0.34
N LEU A 49 5.05 6.74 0.07
CA LEU A 49 5.52 7.99 0.69
C LEU A 49 5.32 9.21 -0.22
N PRO A 50 5.89 9.27 -1.44
CA PRO A 50 5.70 10.43 -2.30
C PRO A 50 4.25 10.56 -2.79
N MET A 51 3.53 9.44 -2.93
CA MET A 51 2.09 9.46 -3.25
C MET A 51 1.28 10.13 -2.13
N ALA A 52 1.59 9.85 -0.86
CA ALA A 52 0.96 10.50 0.28
C ALA A 52 1.27 12.01 0.32
N VAL A 53 2.52 12.41 0.03
CA VAL A 53 2.88 13.83 -0.06
C VAL A 53 2.09 14.53 -1.17
N ALA A 54 2.01 13.94 -2.36
CA ALA A 54 1.20 14.47 -3.45
C ALA A 54 -0.28 14.59 -3.05
N PHE A 55 -0.82 13.58 -2.37
CA PHE A 55 -2.19 13.59 -1.86
C PHE A 55 -2.44 14.71 -0.85
N PHE A 56 -1.53 14.91 0.11
CA PHE A 56 -1.62 16.03 1.05
C PHE A 56 -1.52 17.38 0.34
N GLY A 57 -0.67 17.52 -0.68
CA GLY A 57 -0.62 18.71 -1.52
C GLY A 57 -1.97 19.00 -2.20
N ILE A 58 -2.63 17.96 -2.75
CA ILE A 58 -3.98 18.09 -3.32
C ILE A 58 -4.97 18.55 -2.25
N LEU A 59 -4.96 17.93 -1.07
CA LEU A 59 -5.84 18.33 0.04
C LEU A 59 -5.60 19.78 0.45
N GLY A 60 -4.35 20.22 0.55
CA GLY A 60 -4.00 21.61 0.85
C GLY A 60 -4.58 22.59 -0.16
N ILE A 61 -4.46 22.28 -1.46
CA ILE A 61 -5.03 23.10 -2.54
C ILE A 61 -6.56 23.15 -2.46
N VAL A 62 -7.22 22.00 -2.26
CA VAL A 62 -8.68 21.92 -2.20
C VAL A 62 -9.24 22.63 -0.97
N LEU A 63 -8.60 22.47 0.19
CA LEU A 63 -9.05 23.06 1.46
C LEU A 63 -8.71 24.55 1.57
N ARG A 64 -7.74 25.06 0.79
CA ARG A 64 -7.32 26.48 0.83
C ARG A 64 -8.50 27.46 0.67
N ASN A 65 -9.49 27.10 -0.14
CA ASN A 65 -10.64 27.95 -0.42
C ASN A 65 -11.83 27.74 0.54
N ASN A 66 -11.72 26.84 1.53
CA ASN A 66 -12.79 26.54 2.48
C ASN A 66 -12.26 26.55 3.93
N PRO A 67 -12.18 27.74 4.57
CA PRO A 67 -11.68 27.87 5.94
C PRO A 67 -12.58 27.18 6.97
N TYR A 68 -13.89 27.04 6.71
CA TYR A 68 -14.82 26.33 7.58
C TYR A 68 -14.49 24.83 7.63
N ALA A 69 -14.29 24.20 6.47
CA ALA A 69 -13.90 22.80 6.38
C ALA A 69 -12.52 22.54 7.03
N GLN A 70 -11.57 23.48 6.89
CA GLN A 70 -10.28 23.38 7.57
C GLN A 70 -10.44 23.35 9.10
N GLN A 71 -11.24 24.27 9.67
CA GLN A 71 -11.48 24.31 11.11
C GLN A 71 -12.19 23.05 11.61
N GLU A 72 -13.21 22.58 10.90
CA GLU A 72 -13.92 21.35 11.28
C GLU A 72 -12.99 20.13 11.34
N ILE A 73 -12.09 19.99 10.36
CA ILE A 73 -11.11 18.90 10.32
C ILE A 73 -10.08 19.05 11.45
N LYS A 74 -9.56 20.26 11.68
CA LYS A 74 -8.65 20.52 12.81
C LYS A 74 -9.27 20.13 14.14
N ASP A 75 -10.52 20.55 14.37
CA ASP A 75 -11.24 20.27 15.61
C ASP A 75 -11.48 18.77 15.79
N LYS A 76 -11.85 18.04 14.73
CA LYS A 76 -11.98 16.58 14.77
C LYS A 76 -10.64 15.90 15.10
N ILE A 77 -9.54 16.35 14.50
CA ILE A 77 -8.20 15.81 14.76
C ILE A 77 -7.85 16.03 16.23
N ILE A 78 -7.93 17.27 16.72
CA ILE A 78 -7.61 17.61 18.11
C ILE A 78 -8.47 16.77 19.08
N ASN A 79 -9.78 16.70 18.85
CA ASN A 79 -10.69 15.94 19.69
C ASN A 79 -10.44 14.42 19.66
N SER A 80 -9.91 13.88 18.56
CA SER A 80 -9.54 12.46 18.46
C SER A 80 -8.28 12.09 19.24
N PHE A 81 -7.36 13.06 19.44
CA PHE A 81 -6.11 12.86 20.18
C PHE A 81 -6.20 13.28 21.66
N SER A 82 -7.25 13.97 22.05
CA SER A 82 -7.57 14.32 23.44
C SER A 82 -7.97 13.08 24.26
N ILE A 83 -7.00 12.21 24.53
CA ILE A 83 -7.08 11.22 25.60
C ILE A 83 -6.82 11.99 26.91
N GLU A 84 -7.65 11.76 27.93
CA GLU A 84 -7.85 12.52 29.20
C GLU A 84 -6.63 13.10 29.94
N ASN A 85 -5.38 12.85 29.54
CA ASN A 85 -4.17 13.24 30.28
C ASN A 85 -3.03 13.85 29.44
N THR A 86 -3.27 14.27 28.19
CA THR A 86 -2.22 14.90 27.36
C THR A 86 -2.39 16.41 27.27
N THR A 87 -1.30 17.16 27.29
CA THR A 87 -1.28 18.63 27.21
C THR A 87 -1.86 19.09 25.86
N ASN A 88 -3.16 19.38 25.83
CA ASN A 88 -3.92 19.76 24.63
C ASN A 88 -3.31 20.93 23.85
N SER A 89 -2.48 21.77 24.50
CA SER A 89 -1.79 22.89 23.85
C SER A 89 -0.74 22.45 22.83
N GLY A 90 0.02 21.38 23.10
CA GLY A 90 1.07 20.90 22.19
C GLY A 90 0.50 20.31 20.90
N ILE A 91 -0.56 19.50 21.03
CA ILE A 91 -1.24 18.87 19.88
C ILE A 91 -1.89 19.96 19.01
N LYS A 92 -2.58 20.91 19.63
CA LYS A 92 -3.20 22.04 18.92
C LYS A 92 -2.15 22.86 18.14
N GLN A 93 -1.01 23.14 18.75
CA GLN A 93 0.07 23.90 18.11
C GLN A 93 0.67 23.16 16.91
N ILE A 94 0.89 21.84 17.02
CA ILE A 94 1.38 21.01 15.90
C ILE A 94 0.38 20.99 14.75
N VAL A 95 -0.91 20.81 15.06
CA VAL A 95 -1.99 20.80 14.05
C VAL A 95 -2.10 22.17 13.37
N ASP A 96 -2.03 23.27 14.12
CA ASP A 96 -2.10 24.60 13.54
C ASP A 96 -0.92 24.90 12.62
N ILE A 97 0.31 24.54 13.03
CA ILE A 97 1.50 24.69 12.19
C ILE A 97 1.36 23.86 10.90
N ALA A 98 0.95 22.60 11.02
CA ALA A 98 0.82 21.70 9.88
C ALA A 98 -0.19 22.22 8.84
N PHE A 99 -1.37 22.67 9.27
CA PHE A 99 -2.37 23.22 8.35
C PHE A 99 -1.99 24.58 7.78
N ASN A 100 -1.28 25.42 8.53
CA ASN A 100 -0.82 26.71 8.03
C ASN A 100 0.22 26.52 6.91
N GLN A 101 1.22 25.67 7.15
CA GLN A 101 2.20 25.28 6.14
C GLN A 101 1.55 24.60 4.93
N LEU A 102 0.59 23.70 5.18
CA LEU A 102 -0.10 22.98 4.12
C LEU A 102 -0.94 23.91 3.22
N SER A 103 -1.50 24.99 3.76
CA SER A 103 -2.32 25.96 3.00
C SER A 103 -1.46 26.98 2.24
N GLU A 104 -0.37 27.43 2.85
CA GLU A 104 0.54 28.43 2.28
C GLU A 104 1.44 27.83 1.18
N GLU A 105 2.01 26.64 1.44
CA GLU A 105 2.95 25.96 0.54
C GLU A 105 2.32 24.81 -0.26
N ALA A 106 0.98 24.68 -0.23
CA ALA A 106 0.23 23.60 -0.86
C ALA A 106 0.69 23.27 -2.30
N GLY A 107 0.92 24.34 -3.09
CA GLY A 107 1.33 24.22 -4.49
C GLY A 107 2.74 23.65 -4.65
N VAL A 108 3.68 24.06 -3.79
CA VAL A 108 5.07 23.56 -3.82
C VAL A 108 5.11 22.10 -3.34
N ILE A 109 4.41 21.79 -2.24
CA ILE A 109 4.26 20.44 -1.69
C ILE A 109 3.64 19.50 -2.73
N PHE A 110 2.60 19.97 -3.43
CA PHE A 110 1.98 19.21 -4.51
C PHE A 110 2.95 18.97 -5.67
N PHE A 111 3.65 20.01 -6.14
CA PHE A 111 4.53 19.88 -7.30
C PHE A 111 5.72 18.96 -7.01
N ILE A 112 6.37 19.11 -5.86
CA ILE A 112 7.47 18.24 -5.45
C ILE A 112 6.97 16.82 -5.22
N GLY A 113 5.83 16.67 -4.53
CA GLY A 113 5.18 15.39 -4.28
C GLY A 113 4.81 14.69 -5.58
N LEU A 114 4.27 15.40 -6.56
CA LEU A 114 3.89 14.87 -7.87
C LEU A 114 5.10 14.33 -8.62
N ILE A 115 6.21 15.08 -8.68
CA ILE A 115 7.43 14.62 -9.34
C ILE A 115 7.91 13.32 -8.68
N PHE A 116 8.08 13.31 -7.37
CA PHE A 116 8.52 12.11 -6.66
C PHE A 116 7.51 10.96 -6.75
N ALA A 117 6.21 11.25 -6.82
CA ALA A 117 5.18 10.23 -6.93
C ALA A 117 5.23 9.57 -8.30
N LEU A 118 5.43 10.34 -9.38
CA LEU A 118 5.61 9.78 -10.71
C LEU A 118 6.84 8.86 -10.77
N PHE A 119 7.98 9.28 -10.20
CA PHE A 119 9.16 8.43 -10.13
C PHE A 119 8.97 7.20 -9.23
N GLY A 120 8.36 7.37 -8.06
CA GLY A 120 8.10 6.30 -7.11
C GLY A 120 7.13 5.25 -7.66
N SER A 121 6.03 5.69 -8.26
CA SER A 121 5.02 4.80 -8.85
C SER A 121 5.50 4.14 -10.15
N SER A 122 6.35 4.80 -10.93
CA SER A 122 6.99 4.19 -12.10
C SER A 122 7.80 2.94 -11.70
N ARG A 123 8.55 3.02 -10.58
CA ARG A 123 9.30 1.86 -10.06
C ARG A 123 8.41 0.70 -9.67
N LEU A 124 7.30 0.97 -8.97
CA LEU A 124 6.32 -0.06 -8.62
C LEU A 124 5.75 -0.74 -9.88
N PHE A 125 5.43 0.03 -10.91
CA PHE A 125 4.90 -0.52 -12.15
C PHE A 125 5.93 -1.41 -12.87
N VAL A 126 7.20 -0.99 -12.91
CA VAL A 126 8.30 -1.82 -13.44
C VAL A 126 8.47 -3.11 -12.64
N ALA A 127 8.35 -3.07 -11.31
CA ALA A 127 8.41 -4.25 -10.46
C ALA A 127 7.28 -5.24 -10.77
N ILE A 128 6.04 -4.74 -10.90
CA ILE A 128 4.87 -5.54 -11.29
C ILE A 128 5.09 -6.20 -12.66
N GLN A 129 5.56 -5.44 -13.65
CA GLN A 129 5.86 -5.99 -14.98
C GLN A 129 6.92 -7.10 -14.92
N LYS A 130 7.99 -6.90 -14.14
CA LYS A 130 9.02 -7.93 -13.96
C LYS A 130 8.45 -9.21 -13.37
N CYS A 131 7.61 -9.10 -12.33
CA CYS A 131 6.93 -10.26 -11.75
C CYS A 131 6.03 -10.96 -12.77
N MET A 132 5.20 -10.23 -13.50
CA MET A 132 4.31 -10.80 -14.52
C MET A 132 5.08 -11.47 -15.65
N THR A 133 6.20 -10.87 -16.07
CA THR A 133 7.06 -11.41 -17.11
C THR A 133 7.66 -12.76 -16.69
N ILE A 134 8.10 -12.88 -15.43
CA ILE A 134 8.62 -14.13 -14.88
C ILE A 134 7.51 -15.19 -14.76
N ILE A 135 6.34 -14.82 -14.23
CA ILE A 135 5.22 -15.73 -14.00
C ILE A 135 4.68 -16.30 -15.32
N TYR A 136 4.44 -15.42 -16.30
CA TYR A 136 3.90 -15.80 -17.60
C TYR A 136 4.95 -16.23 -18.62
N ARG A 137 6.25 -16.20 -18.24
CA ARG A 137 7.39 -16.53 -19.12
C ARG A 137 7.33 -15.79 -20.47
N VAL A 138 6.87 -14.55 -20.43
CA VAL A 138 6.81 -13.68 -21.62
C VAL A 138 8.21 -13.10 -21.86
N PRO A 139 8.65 -12.89 -23.11
CA PRO A 139 9.88 -12.16 -23.36
C PRO A 139 9.81 -10.75 -22.76
N GLN A 140 10.90 -10.32 -22.10
CA GLN A 140 11.04 -8.95 -21.60
C GLN A 140 10.99 -8.01 -22.80
N ARG A 141 9.93 -7.19 -22.91
CA ARG A 141 9.88 -6.14 -23.93
C ARG A 141 10.83 -5.02 -23.51
N THR A 142 11.76 -4.64 -24.38
CA THR A 142 12.54 -3.41 -24.16
C THR A 142 11.59 -2.22 -24.30
N PHE A 143 11.91 -1.08 -23.66
CA PHE A 143 11.06 0.11 -23.68
C PHE A 143 10.71 0.61 -25.11
N LEU A 144 11.50 0.25 -26.12
CA LEU A 144 11.27 0.60 -27.52
C LEU A 144 10.32 -0.38 -28.22
N ASP A 145 10.39 -1.68 -27.93
CA ASP A 145 9.56 -2.71 -28.58
C ASP A 145 8.10 -2.75 -28.05
N ALA A 146 7.82 -2.06 -26.94
CA ALA A 146 6.48 -2.01 -26.35
C ALA A 146 5.59 -0.92 -26.97
N ASN A 147 6.16 0.02 -27.72
CA ASN A 147 5.50 1.26 -28.17
C ASN A 147 5.59 1.52 -29.69
N VAL A 148 6.08 0.53 -30.45
CA VAL A 148 6.03 0.47 -31.93
C VAL A 148 5.13 -0.70 -32.31
#